data_AF-A0A846ZDV9-F1
#
_entry.id   AF-A0A846ZDV9-F1
#
_cell.length_a   1.000
_cell.length_b   1.000
_cell.length_c   1.000
_cell.angle_alpha   90.00
_cell.angle_beta   90.00
_cell.angle_gamma   90.00
#
_symmetry.space_group_name_H-M   'P 1'
#
loop_
_entity.id
_entity.type
_entity.pdbx_description
1 polymer ?
#
loop_
_entity_poly.entity_id
_entity_poly.type
_entity_poly.pdbx_seq_one_letter_code
_entity_poly.pdbx_strand_id
1 'polypeptide(L)'
;GPRRWARDVRPAAGEAGEAGEAGGGDWDEATLTFRDADRFAPYLARFADDVVVLDPPDLREAVIQHLKSVLAGAGGHPAGEERVR
;
A
#
# COMPACT_ATOMS: atom_id res chain seq x y z
N GLY A 1 1.31 -5.40 15.24
CA GLY A 1 1.52 -4.66 13.97
C GLY A 1 2.21 -5.53 12.92
N PRO A 2 2.36 -5.02 11.69
CA PRO A 2 3.03 -5.70 10.56
C PRO A 2 4.49 -6.08 10.85
N ARG A 3 5.16 -5.37 11.77
CA ARG A 3 6.52 -5.68 12.25
C ARG A 3 6.74 -7.12 12.73
N ARG A 4 5.70 -7.84 13.20
CA ARG A 4 5.84 -9.23 13.68
C ARG A 4 6.02 -10.28 12.58
N TRP A 5 5.78 -9.91 11.33
CA TRP A 5 5.88 -10.81 10.17
C TRP A 5 7.03 -10.48 9.24
N ALA A 6 7.75 -9.38 9.52
CA ALA A 6 8.91 -8.97 8.76
C ALA A 6 10.13 -9.78 9.23
N ARG A 7 10.86 -10.36 8.27
CA ARG A 7 12.05 -11.18 8.57
C ARG A 7 13.35 -10.39 8.57
N ASP A 8 13.38 -9.25 7.90
CA ASP A 8 14.56 -8.41 7.78
C ASP A 8 14.07 -6.96 7.81
N VAL A 9 13.98 -6.39 9.02
CA VAL A 9 13.58 -4.99 9.24
C VAL A 9 14.85 -4.19 9.42
N ARG A 10 15.15 -3.33 8.44
CA ARG A 10 16.27 -2.41 8.50
C ARG A 10 15.76 -0.98 8.35
N PRO A 11 16.42 -0.01 8.99
CA PRO A 11 16.13 1.40 8.70
C PRO A 11 16.32 1.60 7.20
N ALA A 12 15.32 2.18 6.53
CA ALA A 12 15.46 2.53 5.13
C ALA A 12 16.64 3.52 5.03
N ALA A 13 17.68 3.15 4.28
CA ALA A 13 18.82 4.01 4.08
C ALA A 13 18.37 5.19 3.23
N GLY A 14 18.00 6.30 3.87
CA GLY A 14 17.75 7.55 3.19
C GLY A 14 19.04 7.99 2.51
N GLU A 15 19.04 8.03 1.18
CA GLU A 15 20.05 8.80 0.46
C GLU A 15 19.93 10.23 0.96
N ALA A 16 20.98 10.75 1.61
CA ALA A 16 21.08 12.17 1.95
C ALA A 16 21.25 12.96 0.64
N GLY A 17 20.19 13.06 -0.16
CA GLY A 17 20.18 13.58 -1.51
C GLY A 17 18.86 14.26 -1.81
N GLU A 18 18.89 15.58 -1.68
CA GLU A 18 17.90 16.57 -2.10
C GLU A 18 16.53 16.52 -1.42
N ALA A 19 16.25 17.59 -0.67
CA ALA A 19 15.04 17.81 0.09
C ALA A 19 13.78 17.79 -0.81
N GLY A 20 13.08 16.66 -0.79
CA GLY A 20 11.64 16.58 -0.95
C GLY A 20 11.05 16.04 0.35
N GLU A 21 10.31 16.87 1.08
CA GLU A 21 9.70 16.61 2.38
C GLU A 21 8.96 15.26 2.50
N ALA A 22 9.62 14.23 3.04
CA ALA A 22 9.03 13.20 3.93
C ALA A 22 10.10 12.19 4.41
N GLY A 23 10.50 12.29 5.68
CA GLY A 23 10.79 11.10 6.50
C GLY A 23 12.09 10.33 6.28
N GLY A 24 13.23 10.99 6.04
CA GLY A 24 14.55 10.33 5.91
C GLY A 24 15.08 9.56 7.14
N GLY A 25 14.26 9.33 8.17
CA GLY A 25 14.58 8.49 9.34
C GLY A 25 13.37 7.76 9.97
N ASP A 26 12.17 7.87 9.38
CA ASP A 26 10.93 7.35 9.98
C ASP A 26 10.46 6.03 9.36
N TRP A 27 11.09 5.61 8.26
CA TRP A 27 10.68 4.43 7.50
C TRP A 27 11.59 3.25 7.76
N ASP A 28 10.97 2.10 8.05
CA ASP A 28 11.66 0.82 8.10
C ASP A 28 11.41 0.05 6.79
N GLU A 29 12.47 -0.40 6.14
CA GLU A 29 12.38 -1.37 5.07
C GLU A 29 12.23 -2.77 5.67
N ALA A 30 11.18 -3.47 5.29
CA ALA A 30 10.89 -4.82 5.77
C ALA A 30 10.82 -5.81 4.61
N THR A 31 11.52 -6.94 4.73
CA THR A 31 11.33 -8.08 3.81
C THR A 31 10.20 -8.99 4.31
N LEU A 32 9.19 -9.20 3.46
CA LEU A 32 8.04 -10.07 3.73
C LEU A 32 7.99 -11.24 2.74
N THR A 33 7.69 -12.43 3.24
CA THR A 33 7.44 -13.60 2.38
C THR A 33 5.94 -13.73 2.13
N PHE A 34 5.56 -13.75 0.85
CA PHE A 34 4.18 -13.98 0.41
C PHE A 34 4.16 -15.09 -0.66
N ARG A 35 2.99 -15.69 -0.88
CA ARG A 35 2.82 -16.77 -1.88
C ARG A 35 2.14 -16.31 -3.17
N ASP A 36 1.35 -15.25 -3.10
CA ASP A 36 0.47 -14.79 -4.17
C ASP A 36 0.31 -13.26 -4.04
N ALA A 37 0.72 -12.53 -5.09
CA ALA A 37 0.70 -11.08 -5.10
C ALA A 37 -0.73 -10.52 -5.15
N ASP A 38 -1.63 -11.16 -5.90
CA ASP A 38 -3.02 -10.72 -6.06
C ASP A 38 -3.82 -10.86 -4.76
N ARG A 39 -3.49 -11.88 -3.95
CA ARG A 39 -4.06 -12.02 -2.61
C ARG A 39 -3.43 -11.09 -1.58
N PHE A 40 -2.17 -10.71 -1.78
CA PHE A 40 -1.43 -9.88 -0.83
C PHE A 40 -1.69 -8.38 -1.06
N ALA A 41 -1.94 -7.96 -2.30
CA ALA A 41 -2.18 -6.58 -2.65
C ALA A 41 -3.38 -5.93 -1.91
N PRO A 42 -4.58 -6.54 -1.81
CA PRO A 42 -5.69 -5.99 -1.03
C PRO A 42 -5.35 -5.84 0.46
N TYR A 43 -4.51 -6.73 0.98
CA TYR A 43 -4.07 -6.68 2.37
C TYR A 43 -3.07 -5.54 2.62
N LEU A 44 -2.21 -5.22 1.65
CA LEU A 44 -1.31 -4.07 1.74
C LEU A 44 -2.05 -2.75 1.54
N ALA A 45 -3.00 -2.71 0.61
CA ALA A 45 -3.79 -1.52 0.30
C ALA A 45 -4.53 -0.92 1.52
N ARG A 46 -4.87 -1.74 2.53
CA ARG A 46 -5.50 -1.28 3.78
C ARG A 46 -4.62 -0.33 4.61
N PHE A 47 -3.31 -0.34 4.38
CA PHE A 47 -2.35 0.52 5.05
C PHE A 47 -2.13 1.84 4.30
N ALA A 48 -2.72 2.01 3.11
CA ALA A 48 -2.68 3.23 2.33
C ALA A 48 -1.26 3.84 2.23
N ASP A 49 -1.08 5.05 2.76
CA ASP A 49 0.17 5.81 2.76
C ASP A 49 1.20 5.33 3.79
N ASP A 50 0.85 4.47 4.75
CA ASP A 50 1.77 3.93 5.76
C ASP A 50 2.68 2.80 5.24
N VAL A 51 2.52 2.34 3.99
CA VAL A 51 3.33 1.25 3.41
C VAL A 51 3.60 1.47 1.92
N VAL A 52 4.85 1.33 1.52
CA VAL A 52 5.29 1.35 0.12
C VAL A 52 5.91 0.01 -0.27
N VAL A 53 5.52 -0.53 -1.44
CA VAL A 53 6.10 -1.76 -2.01
C VAL A 53 7.28 -1.43 -2.92
N LEU A 54 8.48 -1.85 -2.51
CA LEU A 54 9.71 -1.62 -3.27
C LEU A 54 9.96 -2.71 -4.33
N ASP A 55 9.86 -3.98 -3.96
CA ASP A 55 10.08 -5.14 -4.84
C ASP A 55 9.22 -6.34 -4.35
N PRO A 56 8.74 -7.24 -5.23
CA PRO A 56 8.82 -7.22 -6.69
C PRO A 56 7.92 -6.15 -7.34
N PRO A 57 8.29 -5.62 -8.53
CA PRO A 57 7.50 -4.61 -9.22
C PRO A 57 6.06 -5.07 -9.51
N ASP A 58 5.87 -6.36 -9.81
CA ASP A 58 4.54 -6.94 -10.07
C ASP A 58 3.59 -6.76 -8.87
N LEU A 59 4.10 -6.92 -7.64
CA LEU A 59 3.31 -6.72 -6.43
C LEU A 59 2.94 -5.24 -6.25
N ARG A 60 3.88 -4.33 -6.54
CA ARG A 60 3.60 -2.88 -6.49
C ARG A 60 2.49 -2.51 -7.47
N GLU A 61 2.58 -2.99 -8.71
CA GLU A 61 1.54 -2.74 -9.71
C GLU A 61 0.19 -3.31 -9.28
N ALA A 62 0.15 -4.53 -8.72
CA ALA A 62 -1.08 -5.13 -8.21
C ALA A 62 -1.74 -4.28 -7.10
N VAL A 63 -0.96 -3.73 -6.17
CA VAL A 63 -1.45 -2.82 -5.12
C VAL A 63 -2.01 -1.54 -5.73
N ILE A 64 -1.28 -0.91 -6.65
CA ILE A 64 -1.70 0.32 -7.33
C ILE A 64 -3.02 0.09 -8.09
N GLN A 65 -3.14 -1.03 -8.82
CA GLN A 65 -4.34 -1.36 -9.56
C GLN A 65 -5.53 -1.63 -8.64
N HIS A 66 -5.31 -2.29 -7.50
CA HIS A 66 -6.35 -2.49 -6.49
C HIS A 66 -6.84 -1.15 -5.92
N LEU A 67 -5.93 -0.25 -5.51
CA LEU A 67 -6.28 1.08 -5.00
C LEU A 67 -7.07 1.91 -6.02
N LYS A 68 -6.65 1.89 -7.29
CA LYS A 68 -7.39 2.53 -8.39
C LYS A 68 -8.78 1.94 -8.57
N SER A 69 -8.92 0.62 -8.51
CA SER A 69 -10.22 -0.07 -8.62
C SER A 69 -11.16 0.32 -7.49
N VAL A 70 -10.66 0.39 -6.25
CA VAL A 70 -11.44 0.86 -5.09
C VAL A 70 -11.89 2.31 -5.29
N LEU A 71 -11.01 3.20 -5.75
CA LEU A 71 -11.36 4.60 -6.03
C LEU A 71 -12.43 4.71 -7.13
N ALA A 72 -12.30 3.93 -8.21
CA ALA A 72 -13.29 3.88 -9.28
C ALA A 72 -14.65 3.34 -8.80
N GLY A 73 -14.64 2.35 -7.89
CA GLY A 73 -15.86 1.80 -7.28
C GLY A 73 -16.50 2.74 -6.24
N ALA A 74 -15.71 3.49 -5.48
CA ALA A 74 -16.19 4.49 -4.52
C ALA A 74 -16.82 5.71 -5.20
N GLY A 75 -16.36 6.07 -6.40
CA GLY A 75 -17.00 7.07 -7.27
C GLY A 75 -18.34 6.63 -7.88
N GLY A 76 -18.76 5.39 -7.62
CA GLY A 76 -19.98 4.78 -8.16
C GLY A 76 -21.07 4.53 -7.13
N HIS A 77 -21.21 5.36 -6.09
CA HIS A 77 -22.43 5.33 -5.27
C HIS A 77 -23.50 6.16 -5.99
N PRO A 78 -24.54 5.55 -6.63
CA PRO A 78 -25.73 6.30 -6.98
C PRO A 78 -26.38 6.74 -5.67
N ALA A 79 -26.17 8.01 -5.32
CA ALA A 79 -26.94 8.66 -4.29
C ALA A 79 -28.43 8.58 -4.68
N GLY A 80 -29.20 7.81 -3.91
CA GLY A 80 -30.64 7.98 -3.77
C GLY A 80 -31.51 7.50 -4.93
N GLU A 81 -31.74 6.20 -5.04
CA GLU A 81 -33.08 5.75 -5.45
C GLU A 81 -34.00 5.84 -4.24
N GLU A 82 -34.62 7.01 -4.11
CA GLU A 82 -35.80 7.29 -3.33
C GLU A 82 -36.90 6.27 -3.69
N ARG A 83 -36.98 5.21 -2.88
CA ARG A 83 -38.12 4.29 -2.88
C ARG A 83 -39.30 5.02 -2.25
N VAL A 84 -40.04 5.75 -3.08
CA VAL A 84 -41.41 6.21 -2.78
C VAL A 84 -42.25 4.98 -2.41
N ARG A 85 -42.83 5.02 -1.20
CA ARG A 85 -43.98 4.23 -0.78
C ARG A 85 -44.92 5.11 0.01
#